data_AF-A0A6V7IVI7-F1
#
_entry.id   AF-A0A6V7IVI7-F1
#
_cell.length_a   1.000
_cell.length_b   1.000
_cell.length_c   1.000
_cell.angle_alpha   90.00
_cell.angle_beta   90.00
_cell.angle_gamma   90.00
#
_symmetry.space_group_name_H-M   'P 1'
#
loop_
_entity.id
_entity.type
_entity.pdbx_description
1 polymer ?
#
loop_
_entity_poly.entity_id
_entity_poly.type
_entity_poly.pdbx_seq_one_letter_code
_entity_poly.pdbx_strand_id
1 'polypeptide(L)' 'IIGLLNAFTPQRSLDEFQDVYLVMELMDANLCQVIQMDLDHERMSYLLYQMLCGIKHLHSAGIIHR' A
#
# COMPACT_ATOMS: atom_id res chain seq x y z
N ILE A 1 -4.93 0.41 -2.72
CA ILE A 1 -4.42 -0.98 -2.66
C ILE A 1 -3.08 -0.97 -3.36
N ILE A 2 -2.03 -1.46 -2.71
CA ILE A 2 -0.68 -1.44 -3.28
C ILE A 2 -0.49 -2.63 -4.22
N GLY A 3 0.03 -2.36 -5.41
CA GLY A 3 0.39 -3.39 -6.37
C GLY A 3 1.80 -3.92 -6.11
N LEU A 4 1.98 -5.23 -6.25
CA LEU A 4 3.29 -5.86 -6.24
C LEU A 4 3.84 -5.89 -7.67
N LEU A 5 4.97 -5.22 -7.90
CA LEU A 5 5.65 -5.21 -9.20
C LEU A 5 6.56 -6.43 -9.37
N ASN A 6 7.27 -6.82 -8.30
CA ASN A 6 8.14 -7.98 -8.30
C ASN A 6 8.32 -8.53 -6.87
N ALA A 7 8.63 -9.82 -6.75
CA ALA A 7 9.07 -10.44 -5.52
C ALA A 7 10.21 -11.40 -5.83
N PHE A 8 11.33 -11.25 -5.13
CA PHE A 8 12.51 -12.07 -5.37
C PHE A 8 13.29 -12.36 -4.08
N THR A 9 14.16 -13.36 -4.17
CA THR A 9 15.10 -13.76 -3.13
C THR A 9 16.46 -13.97 -3.79
N PRO A 10 17.57 -13.45 -3.24
CA PRO A 10 18.90 -13.68 -3.79
C PRO A 10 19.42 -15.10 -3.54
N GLN A 11 18.82 -15.84 -2.59
CA GLN A 11 19.24 -17.19 -2.22
C GLN A 11 18.84 -18.22 -3.27
N ARG A 12 19.72 -19.22 -3.47
CA ARG A 12 19.63 -20.18 -4.61
C ARG A 12 19.04 -21.53 -4.23
N SER A 13 18.91 -21.82 -2.94
CA SER A 13 18.36 -23.05 -2.41
C SER A 13 17.35 -22.75 -1.30
N LEU A 14 16.46 -23.71 -1.05
CA LEU A 14 15.48 -23.60 0.02
C LEU A 14 16.14 -23.63 1.40
N ASP A 15 17.24 -24.37 1.55
CA ASP A 15 17.97 -24.50 2.82
C ASP A 15 18.59 -23.16 3.26
N GLU A 16 18.91 -22.27 2.31
CA GLU A 16 19.46 -20.94 2.56
C GLU A 16 18.38 -19.85 2.57
N PHE A 17 17.13 -20.17 2.23
CA PHE A 17 16.08 -19.18 2.04
C PHE A 17 15.73 -18.49 3.37
N GLN A 18 15.98 -17.18 3.45
CA GLN A 18 15.74 -16.37 4.65
C GLN A 18 14.98 -15.08 4.32
N ASP A 19 15.28 -14.46 3.17
CA ASP A 19 14.79 -13.13 2.84
C ASP A 19 13.91 -13.12 1.60
N VAL A 20 12.85 -12.31 1.65
CA VAL A 20 11.99 -11.97 0.51
C VAL A 20 11.98 -10.47 0.33
N TYR A 21 12.35 -10.03 -0.87
CA TYR A 21 12.31 -8.64 -1.27
C TYR A 21 11.03 -8.39 -2.07
N LEU A 22 10.22 -7.42 -1.62
CA LEU A 22 9.00 -7.00 -2.29
C LEU A 22 9.24 -5.65 -2.98
N VAL A 23 9.03 -5.62 -4.30
CA VAL A 23 9.15 -4.41 -5.11
C VAL A 23 7.76 -3.87 -5.40
N MET A 24 7.52 -2.62 -5.03
CA MET A 24 6.27 -1.91 -5.22
C MET A 24 6.57 -0.53 -5.83
N GLU A 25 5.52 0.15 -6.28
CA GLU A 25 5.65 1.53 -6.75
C GLU A 25 6.11 2.47 -5.61
N LEU A 26 7.04 3.37 -5.94
CA LEU A 26 7.53 4.37 -5.00
C LEU A 26 6.48 5.48 -4.83
N MET A 27 5.93 5.62 -3.63
CA MET A 27 5.03 6.72 -3.28
C MET A 27 5.83 7.88 -2.65
N ASP A 28 5.47 9.12 -2.98
CA ASP A 28 6.22 10.31 -2.56
C ASP A 28 6.14 10.59 -1.05
N ALA A 29 5.00 10.30 -0.43
CA ALA A 29 4.75 10.59 0.97
C ALA A 29 3.82 9.56 1.61
N ASN A 30 3.96 9.39 2.92
CA ASN A 30 3.00 8.65 3.73
C ASN A 30 1.91 9.58 4.30
N LEU A 31 0.81 8.99 4.77
CA LEU A 31 -0.32 9.75 5.28
C LEU A 31 0.03 10.60 6.53
N CYS A 32 1.00 10.17 7.36
CA CYS A 32 1.43 10.94 8.53
C CYS A 32 2.04 12.29 8.14
N GLN A 33 2.80 12.33 7.04
CA GLN A 33 3.34 13.57 6.48
C GLN A 33 2.23 14.43 5.87
N VAL A 34 1.32 13.80 5.12
CA VAL A 34 0.22 14.50 4.42
C VAL A 34 -0.76 15.18 5.39
N ILE A 35 -1.06 14.56 6.54
CA ILE A 35 -1.97 15.13 7.54
C ILE A 35 -1.40 16.39 8.20
N GLN A 36 -0.08 16.57 8.21
CA GLN A 36 0.57 17.77 8.76
C GLN A 36 0.56 18.95 7.78
N MET A 37 0.14 18.74 6.54
CA MET A 37 0.06 19.78 5.51
C MET A 37 -1.31 20.49 5.58
N ASP A 38 -1.36 21.74 5.11
CA ASP A 38 -2.63 22.42 4.89
C ASP A 38 -3.37 21.81 3.69
N LEU A 39 -4.36 20.97 3.98
CA LEU A 39 -5.23 20.33 3.01
C LEU A 39 -6.51 21.14 2.84
N ASP A 40 -6.79 21.56 1.61
CA ASP A 40 -8.11 22.08 1.26
C ASP A 40 -9.18 20.97 1.31
N HIS A 41 -10.45 21.37 1.31
CA HIS A 41 -11.57 20.44 1.37
C HIS A 41 -11.59 19.44 0.21
N GLU A 42 -11.11 19.83 -0.98
CA GLU A 42 -11.09 18.98 -2.15
C GLU A 42 -10.08 17.83 -1.97
N ARG A 43 -8.85 18.14 -1.59
CA ARG A 43 -7.78 17.15 -1.33
C ARG A 43 -8.17 16.23 -0.19
N MET A 44 -8.73 16.76 0.90
CA MET A 44 -9.21 15.97 2.02
C MET A 44 -10.31 14.99 1.58
N SER A 45 -11.30 15.48 0.83
CA SER A 45 -12.39 14.65 0.32
C SER A 45 -11.89 13.57 -0.64
N TYR A 46 -10.91 13.91 -1.49
CA TYR A 46 -10.31 12.98 -2.43
C TYR A 46 -9.51 11.87 -1.72
N LEU A 47 -8.76 12.20 -0.67
CA LEU A 47 -8.06 11.22 0.16
C LEU A 47 -9.05 10.24 0.83
N LEU A 48 -10.12 10.76 1.44
CA LEU A 48 -11.16 9.94 2.04
C LEU A 48 -11.85 9.04 1.00
N TYR A 49 -12.17 9.58 -0.16
CA TYR A 49 -12.74 8.81 -1.27
C TYR A 49 -11.83 7.65 -1.67
N GLN A 50 -10.54 7.90 -1.87
CA GLN A 50 -9.57 6.84 -2.22
C GLN A 50 -9.47 5.76 -1.13
N MET A 51 -9.46 6.15 0.15
CA MET A 51 -9.48 5.19 1.26
C MET A 51 -10.73 4.31 1.24
N LEU A 52 -11.91 4.90 1.07
CA LEU A 52 -13.18 4.18 0.98
C LEU A 52 -13.22 3.23 -0.23
N CYS A 53 -12.72 3.67 -1.39
CA CYS A 53 -12.58 2.81 -2.56
C CYS A 53 -11.66 1.62 -2.31
N GLY A 54 -10.53 1.84 -1.64
CA GLY A 54 -9.61 0.76 -1.25
C GLY A 54 -10.26 -0.25 -0.31
N ILE A 55 -10.96 0.23 0.73
CA ILE A 55 -11.69 -0.62 1.67
C ILE A 55 -12.80 -1.41 0.96
N LYS A 56 -13.57 -0.75 0.08
CA LYS A 56 -14.59 -1.41 -0.74
C LYS A 56 -14.00 -2.54 -1.59
N HIS A 57 -12.84 -2.32 -2.19
CA HIS A 57 -12.14 -3.33 -2.97
C HIS A 57 -11.73 -4.54 -2.10
N LEU A 58 -11.14 -4.30 -0.92
CA LEU A 58 -10.79 -5.38 0.02
C LEU A 58 -12.01 -6.19 0.45
N HIS A 59 -13.08 -5.50 0.88
CA HIS A 59 -14.31 -6.14 1.33
C HIS A 59 -14.97 -6.94 0.20
N SER A 60 -14.89 -6.47 -1.05
CA SER A 60 -15.41 -7.22 -2.21
C SER A 60 -14.69 -8.55 -2.44
N ALA A 61 -13.45 -8.69 -1.96
CA ALA A 61 -12.66 -9.92 -1.98
C ALA A 61 -12.77 -10.72 -0.67
N GLY A 62 -13.63 -10.32 0.27
CA GLY A 62 -13.79 -10.97 1.57
C GLY A 62 -12.65 -10.70 2.57
N ILE A 63 -11.76 -9.75 2.27
CA ILE A 63 -10.64 -9.39 3.13
C ILE A 63 -11.05 -8.23 4.04
N ILE A 64 -10.95 -8.42 5.35
CA ILE A 64 -11.16 -7.36 6.34
C ILE A 64 -9.77 -6.87 6.79
N HIS A 65 -9.49 -5.58 6.60
CA HIS A 65 -8.17 -5.00 6.90
C HIS A 65 -7.83 -4.98 8.40
N ARG A 66 -8.86 -4.86 9.26
CA ARG A 66 -8.83 -4.73 10.74
C ARG A 66 -7.49 -4.87 11.45
#